data_AF-A0A525CX66-F1
#
_entry.id   AF-A0A525CX66-F1
#
_cell.length_a   1.000
_cell.length_b   1.000
_cell.length_c   1.000
_cell.angle_alpha   90.00
_cell.angle_beta   90.00
_cell.angle_gamma   90.00
#
_symmetry.space_group_name_H-M   'P 1'
#
loop_
_entity.id
_entity.type
_entity.pdbx_description
1 polymer ?
#
loop_
_entity_poly.entity_id
_entity_poly.type
_entity_poly.pdbx_seq_one_letter_code
_entity_poly.pdbx_strand_id
1 'polypeptide(L)'
;MAFRQRKINTLFMMMVVLLPLFISSTALPSSPQLTEQEKAWLKNNPVIRVSGPQAFPPFQYFNKSGHFVGLASDYLELIAKDLGLKIEYMPPMGWNQVLDGMQQGTIDLLTCAAITRERTQYLAYSTPHIVYPLVIVTRKETNDIGNTNELIGRTLAIKPNVKTDTLLAQNNITYIPYHVSSPMQALQAVSSGSADAAIENLAAASHIIDSEGLTNLKVAGHTNFANYSLSIAVRKDLDLLLSAINKSLALIPPKTHQQMRQQWISVRYEYGIKTTDIVRWIVIITTVSIVIIAITLWWNRRLAGEIEQRTAAESKLIRSERRLVTLISNLPGMVYRCKNEPGWSMSYISEGCKTVTGYEVDEIIGGAVIEYGDLIYQGDRDYVWDTVQAAVAENQSFELEYRIINKEGETRWVWERGRCERESVDNKVWLEGFITDITEQKANIIKLQQSQKMEAIGTLAGGIAHDFNNILHAIIGYAEILEDDLAHNSGDPDDVKEIIGSANRATKLVQQILAFSRQDERTLEPVDIVQIVRDSVS
;
A
#
# COMPACT_ATOMS: atom_id res chain seq x y z
N MET A 1 -37.15 0.02 17.68
CA MET A 1 -36.44 1.32 17.84
C MET A 1 -36.35 2.08 16.50
N ALA A 2 -37.45 2.16 15.72
CA ALA A 2 -37.42 2.69 14.34
C ALA A 2 -38.52 3.74 14.05
N PHE A 3 -39.26 4.20 15.06
CA PHE A 3 -40.40 5.10 14.87
C PHE A 3 -40.17 6.54 15.38
N ARG A 4 -39.01 6.84 15.97
CA ARG A 4 -38.71 8.17 16.55
C ARG A 4 -37.85 9.07 15.67
N GLN A 5 -37.22 8.54 14.61
CA GLN A 5 -36.33 9.31 13.72
C GLN A 5 -37.04 9.98 12.52
N ARG A 6 -38.29 9.60 12.21
CA ARG A 6 -39.01 10.10 11.02
C ARG A 6 -39.77 11.42 11.23
N LYS A 7 -39.99 11.86 12.47
CA LYS A 7 -40.68 13.13 12.78
C LYS A 7 -39.77 14.36 12.87
N ILE A 8 -38.46 14.17 13.00
CA ILE A 8 -37.51 15.29 13.10
C ILE A 8 -37.09 15.79 11.71
N ASN A 9 -37.03 14.91 10.70
CA ASN A 9 -36.67 15.32 9.34
C ASN A 9 -37.82 15.97 8.55
N THR A 10 -39.09 15.73 8.90
CA THR A 10 -40.23 16.37 8.25
C THR A 10 -40.50 17.78 8.77
N LEU A 11 -40.16 18.08 10.03
CA LEU A 11 -40.30 19.43 10.58
C LEU A 11 -39.20 20.38 10.07
N PHE A 12 -38.00 19.88 9.83
CA PHE A 12 -36.88 20.68 9.30
C PHE A 12 -37.02 20.97 7.80
N MET A 13 -37.67 20.07 7.05
CA MET A 13 -37.92 20.26 5.61
C MET A 13 -39.13 21.18 5.33
N MET A 14 -40.07 21.32 6.28
CA MET A 14 -41.21 22.25 6.17
C MET A 14 -40.88 23.70 6.57
N MET A 15 -39.69 23.96 7.12
CA MET A 15 -39.23 25.31 7.48
C MET A 15 -38.30 25.95 6.43
N VAL A 16 -38.22 25.36 5.23
CA VAL A 16 -37.40 25.87 4.11
C VAL A 16 -38.25 26.20 2.87
N VAL A 17 -39.57 25.91 2.88
CA VAL A 17 -40.44 26.03 1.69
C VAL A 17 -41.54 27.10 1.82
N LEU A 18 -41.64 27.82 2.95
CA LEU A 18 -42.62 28.89 3.18
C LEU A 18 -41.97 30.23 3.53
N LEU A 19 -41.00 30.65 2.72
CA LEU A 19 -40.54 32.05 2.74
C LEU A 19 -40.25 32.63 1.34
N PRO A 20 -41.20 32.62 0.38
CA PRO A 20 -41.28 33.70 -0.59
C PRO A 20 -42.25 34.77 -0.05
N LEU A 21 -42.03 36.02 -0.44
CA LEU A 21 -42.87 37.22 -0.19
C LEU A 21 -42.62 37.95 1.13
N PHE A 22 -41.58 38.80 1.14
CA PHE A 22 -41.69 40.26 1.35
C PHE A 22 -40.27 40.85 1.33
N ILE A 23 -39.51 40.61 0.26
CA ILE A 23 -38.46 41.56 -0.11
C ILE A 23 -39.19 42.58 -0.98
N SER A 24 -39.75 43.60 -0.34
CA SER A 24 -40.06 44.83 -1.05
C SER A 24 -38.75 45.25 -1.72
N SER A 25 -38.68 45.11 -3.04
CA SER A 25 -37.70 45.79 -3.87
C SER A 25 -37.96 47.28 -3.67
N THR A 26 -37.42 47.86 -2.60
CA THR A 26 -37.26 49.31 -2.51
C THR A 26 -36.32 49.65 -3.65
N ALA A 27 -36.90 50.09 -4.77
CA ALA A 27 -36.12 50.67 -5.84
C ALA A 27 -35.21 51.70 -5.19
N LEU A 28 -33.91 51.57 -5.41
CA LEU A 28 -32.94 52.54 -4.92
C LEU A 28 -33.44 53.92 -5.37
N PRO A 29 -33.57 54.88 -4.44
CA PRO A 29 -34.09 56.20 -4.79
C PRO A 29 -33.28 56.76 -5.96
N SER A 30 -33.96 57.28 -6.98
CA SER A 30 -33.33 57.84 -8.18
C SER A 30 -32.72 59.23 -7.96
N SER A 31 -32.82 59.79 -6.75
CA SER A 31 -32.31 61.11 -6.39
C SER A 31 -31.93 61.18 -4.91
N PRO A 32 -30.95 62.00 -4.51
CA PRO A 32 -30.53 62.10 -3.12
C PRO A 32 -31.64 62.67 -2.23
N GLN A 33 -31.83 62.08 -1.05
CA GLN A 33 -32.82 62.55 -0.07
C GLN A 33 -32.30 63.78 0.70
N LEU A 34 -32.48 64.95 0.10
CA LEU A 34 -32.03 66.23 0.65
C LEU A 34 -33.01 66.79 1.70
N THR A 35 -32.49 67.39 2.76
CA THR A 35 -33.28 68.15 3.73
C THR A 35 -33.75 69.48 3.12
N GLU A 36 -34.79 70.10 3.69
CA GLU A 36 -35.25 71.41 3.21
C GLU A 36 -34.17 72.50 3.34
N GLN A 37 -33.31 72.40 4.37
CA GLN A 37 -32.16 73.30 4.54
C GLN A 37 -31.12 73.13 3.43
N GLU A 38 -30.80 71.88 3.05
CA GLU A 38 -29.86 71.59 1.96
C GLU A 38 -30.42 72.08 0.61
N LYS A 39 -31.70 71.84 0.33
CA LYS A 39 -32.35 72.32 -0.91
C LYS A 39 -32.34 73.84 -1.01
N ALA A 40 -32.67 74.54 0.09
CA ALA A 40 -32.64 76.00 0.12
C ALA A 40 -31.22 76.54 -0.08
N TRP A 41 -30.22 75.88 0.54
CA TRP A 41 -28.82 76.27 0.39
C TRP A 41 -28.32 76.10 -1.06
N LEU A 42 -28.60 74.95 -1.69
CA LEU A 42 -28.20 74.68 -3.09
C LEU A 42 -28.87 75.64 -4.08
N LYS A 43 -30.13 76.02 -3.84
CA LYS A 43 -30.85 77.01 -4.66
C LYS A 43 -30.22 78.40 -4.55
N ASN A 44 -29.75 78.78 -3.36
CA ASN A 44 -29.14 80.08 -3.11
C ASN A 44 -27.66 80.13 -3.53
N ASN A 45 -26.98 78.98 -3.61
CA ASN A 45 -25.57 78.86 -3.98
C ASN A 45 -25.40 77.90 -5.17
N PRO A 46 -25.87 78.26 -6.37
CA PRO A 46 -25.88 77.36 -7.51
C PRO A 46 -24.50 77.16 -8.16
N VAL A 47 -23.51 77.99 -7.83
CA VAL A 47 -22.16 77.92 -8.41
C VAL A 47 -21.15 77.56 -7.33
N ILE A 48 -20.31 76.56 -7.59
CA ILE A 48 -19.23 76.11 -6.69
C ILE A 48 -17.89 76.24 -7.41
N ARG A 49 -16.93 76.93 -6.77
CA ARG A 49 -15.58 77.10 -7.30
C ARG A 49 -14.71 75.91 -6.91
N VAL A 50 -14.21 75.22 -7.92
CA VAL A 50 -13.49 73.95 -7.76
C VAL A 50 -12.06 74.09 -8.23
N SER A 51 -11.13 73.53 -7.46
CA SER A 51 -9.73 73.38 -7.85
C SER A 51 -9.16 72.05 -7.35
N GLY A 52 -7.91 71.78 -7.68
CA GLY A 52 -7.20 70.61 -7.20
C GLY A 52 -5.78 70.50 -7.77
N PRO A 53 -5.16 69.31 -7.68
CA PRO A 53 -3.80 69.11 -8.17
C PRO A 53 -3.67 69.40 -9.67
N GLN A 54 -2.61 70.11 -10.05
CA GLN A 54 -2.33 70.46 -11.45
C GLN A 54 -2.08 69.23 -12.34
N ALA A 55 -1.35 68.25 -11.81
CA ALA A 55 -0.95 67.05 -12.53
C ALA A 55 -0.93 65.85 -11.59
N PHE A 56 -2.11 65.23 -11.41
CA PHE A 56 -2.25 63.98 -10.66
C PHE A 56 -3.10 62.96 -11.43
N PRO A 57 -2.66 62.56 -12.64
CA PRO A 57 -3.36 61.54 -13.41
C PRO A 57 -3.29 60.17 -12.69
N PRO A 58 -4.29 59.29 -12.85
CA PRO A 58 -5.52 59.49 -13.62
C PRO A 58 -6.66 60.13 -12.81
N PHE A 59 -6.38 60.64 -11.61
CA PHE A 59 -7.42 61.17 -10.71
C PHE A 59 -7.88 62.55 -11.11
N GLN A 60 -6.95 63.49 -11.30
CA GLN A 60 -7.25 64.82 -11.78
C GLN A 60 -6.03 65.48 -12.43
N TYR A 61 -6.23 66.03 -13.62
CA TYR A 61 -5.23 66.83 -14.32
C TYR A 61 -5.91 67.74 -15.34
N PHE A 62 -5.19 68.75 -15.81
CA PHE A 62 -5.67 69.61 -16.88
C PHE A 62 -5.44 68.96 -18.25
N ASN A 63 -6.49 68.90 -19.07
CA ASN A 63 -6.34 68.53 -20.48
C ASN A 63 -5.72 69.68 -21.30
N LYS A 64 -5.42 69.43 -22.58
CA LYS A 64 -4.85 70.44 -23.50
C LYS A 64 -5.77 71.66 -23.72
N SER A 65 -7.05 71.56 -23.40
CA SER A 65 -8.03 72.65 -23.49
C SER A 65 -8.20 73.45 -22.19
N GLY A 66 -7.47 73.10 -21.12
CA GLY A 66 -7.54 73.80 -19.83
C GLY A 66 -8.68 73.37 -18.91
N HIS A 67 -9.39 72.28 -19.23
CA HIS A 67 -10.44 71.71 -18.37
C HIS A 67 -9.90 70.59 -17.48
N PHE A 68 -10.48 70.41 -16.30
CA PHE A 68 -10.19 69.26 -15.44
C PHE A 68 -10.76 67.99 -16.06
N VAL A 69 -9.92 66.96 -16.10
CA VAL A 69 -10.30 65.60 -16.51
C VAL A 69 -9.72 64.59 -15.51
N GLY A 70 -10.38 63.44 -15.41
CA GLY A 70 -9.91 62.33 -14.58
C GLY A 70 -11.03 61.73 -13.73
N LEU A 71 -10.70 60.65 -13.04
CA LEU A 71 -11.65 59.89 -12.23
C LEU A 71 -12.37 60.76 -11.19
N ALA A 72 -11.68 61.69 -10.54
CA ALA A 72 -12.28 62.56 -9.54
C ALA A 72 -13.21 63.63 -10.17
N SER A 73 -12.91 64.05 -11.40
CA SER A 73 -13.78 64.95 -12.17
C SER A 73 -15.08 64.25 -12.56
N ASP A 74 -15.04 62.98 -12.98
CA ASP A 74 -16.23 62.20 -13.29
C ASP A 74 -17.18 62.04 -12.08
N TYR A 75 -16.64 61.82 -10.88
CA TYR A 75 -17.45 61.82 -9.65
C TYR A 75 -18.09 63.17 -9.40
N LEU A 76 -17.32 64.26 -9.53
CA LEU A 76 -17.82 65.60 -9.32
C LEU A 76 -18.92 65.97 -10.32
N GLU A 77 -18.78 65.59 -11.59
CA GLU A 77 -19.79 65.84 -12.62
C GLU A 77 -21.12 65.12 -12.31
N LEU A 78 -21.06 63.85 -11.86
CA LEU A 78 -22.25 63.13 -11.41
C LEU A 78 -22.91 63.83 -10.21
N ILE A 79 -22.12 64.19 -9.20
CA ILE A 79 -22.63 64.83 -7.98
C ILE A 79 -23.23 66.21 -8.31
N ALA A 80 -22.56 67.00 -9.14
CA ALA A 80 -23.07 68.30 -9.55
C ALA A 80 -24.37 68.17 -10.35
N LYS A 81 -24.49 67.16 -11.21
CA LYS A 81 -25.73 66.86 -11.94
C LYS A 81 -26.86 66.46 -10.98
N ASP A 82 -26.59 65.60 -10.01
CA ASP A 82 -27.57 65.15 -9.01
C ASP A 82 -28.07 66.28 -8.11
N LEU A 83 -27.17 67.21 -7.77
CA LEU A 83 -27.45 68.34 -6.88
C LEU A 83 -27.86 69.63 -7.62
N GLY A 84 -27.84 69.64 -8.95
CA GLY A 84 -28.16 70.81 -9.78
C GLY A 84 -27.15 71.96 -9.68
N LEU A 85 -25.89 71.65 -9.37
CA LEU A 85 -24.80 72.62 -9.20
C LEU A 85 -24.12 72.93 -10.53
N LYS A 86 -23.69 74.18 -10.69
CA LYS A 86 -22.79 74.62 -11.75
C LYS A 86 -21.37 74.68 -11.20
N ILE A 87 -20.44 74.02 -11.88
CA ILE A 87 -19.05 73.97 -11.47
C ILE A 87 -18.28 75.10 -12.18
N GLU A 88 -17.60 75.94 -11.40
CA GLU A 88 -16.63 76.90 -11.91
C GLU A 88 -15.22 76.37 -11.62
N TYR A 89 -14.47 76.02 -12.66
CA TYR A 89 -13.12 75.50 -12.51
C TYR A 89 -12.10 76.64 -12.43
N MET A 90 -11.36 76.69 -11.34
CA MET A 90 -10.29 77.68 -11.15
C MET A 90 -9.09 77.34 -12.05
N PRO A 91 -8.31 78.35 -12.50
CA PRO A 91 -7.19 78.14 -13.40
C PRO A 91 -6.07 77.31 -12.74
N PRO A 92 -5.19 76.67 -13.54
CA PRO A 92 -4.07 75.89 -13.01
C PRO A 92 -3.18 76.72 -12.08
N MET A 93 -2.98 76.22 -10.86
CA MET A 93 -2.14 76.86 -9.85
C MET A 93 -1.39 75.80 -9.03
N GLY A 94 -0.33 76.22 -8.34
CA GLY A 94 0.47 75.31 -7.51
C GLY A 94 -0.32 74.77 -6.32
N TRP A 95 0.04 73.56 -5.84
CA TRP A 95 -0.71 72.92 -4.75
C TRP A 95 -0.85 73.78 -3.48
N ASN A 96 0.21 74.53 -3.11
CA ASN A 96 0.15 75.43 -1.97
C ASN A 96 -0.84 76.59 -2.21
N GLN A 97 -0.88 77.15 -3.42
CA GLN A 97 -1.83 78.20 -3.78
C GLN A 97 -3.29 77.69 -3.75
N VAL A 98 -3.51 76.43 -4.12
CA VAL A 98 -4.84 75.78 -3.97
C VAL A 98 -5.24 75.72 -2.50
N LEU A 99 -4.32 75.34 -1.61
CA LEU A 99 -4.61 75.27 -0.18
C LEU A 99 -4.87 76.67 0.43
N ASP A 100 -4.07 77.66 0.05
CA ASP A 100 -4.27 79.06 0.46
C ASP A 100 -5.64 79.57 -0.02
N GLY A 101 -6.03 79.23 -1.25
CA GLY A 101 -7.34 79.60 -1.81
C GLY A 101 -8.52 78.97 -1.07
N MET A 102 -8.37 77.74 -0.56
CA MET A 102 -9.39 77.11 0.29
C MET A 102 -9.53 77.83 1.65
N GLN A 103 -8.43 78.30 2.24
CA GLN A 103 -8.46 79.05 3.49
C GLN A 103 -9.04 80.46 3.31
N GLN A 104 -8.68 81.12 2.21
CA GLN A 104 -9.14 82.47 1.87
C GLN A 104 -10.58 82.49 1.32
N GLY A 105 -11.14 81.32 0.99
CA GLY A 105 -12.50 81.24 0.45
C GLY A 105 -12.63 81.66 -1.01
N THR A 106 -11.53 81.62 -1.77
CA THR A 106 -11.55 81.78 -3.23
C THR A 106 -11.83 80.45 -3.94
N ILE A 107 -11.69 79.33 -3.22
CA ILE A 107 -12.00 77.98 -3.67
C ILE A 107 -12.92 77.33 -2.63
N ASP A 108 -13.99 76.67 -3.09
CA ASP A 108 -15.02 76.10 -2.22
C ASP A 108 -14.82 74.59 -2.03
N LEU A 109 -14.28 73.91 -3.04
CA LEU A 109 -14.20 72.45 -3.08
C LEU A 109 -12.92 71.92 -3.76
N LEU A 110 -12.35 70.87 -3.17
CA LEU A 110 -11.31 70.02 -3.75
C LEU A 110 -11.89 68.64 -4.05
N THR A 111 -11.65 68.13 -5.24
CA THR A 111 -12.20 66.86 -5.75
C THR A 111 -11.52 65.61 -5.20
N CYS A 112 -10.18 65.63 -5.11
CA CYS A 112 -9.37 64.48 -4.73
C CYS A 112 -8.32 64.86 -3.67
N ALA A 113 -8.78 65.21 -2.48
CA ALA A 113 -7.92 65.60 -1.37
C ALA A 113 -7.68 64.43 -0.42
N ALA A 114 -6.41 64.23 -0.06
CA ALA A 114 -6.03 63.30 0.98
C ALA A 114 -6.22 63.93 2.37
N ILE A 115 -6.78 63.16 3.31
CA ILE A 115 -7.02 63.61 4.69
C ILE A 115 -5.70 63.68 5.46
N THR A 116 -5.40 64.86 6.04
CA THR A 116 -4.27 65.07 6.96
C THR A 116 -4.73 65.84 8.20
N ARG A 117 -4.05 65.64 9.34
CA ARG A 117 -4.41 66.26 10.63
C ARG A 117 -4.41 67.80 10.56
N GLU A 118 -3.45 68.38 9.86
CA GLU A 118 -3.35 69.81 9.63
C GLU A 118 -4.57 70.34 8.86
N ARG A 119 -4.92 69.69 7.74
CA ARG A 119 -6.01 70.15 6.85
C ARG A 119 -7.40 69.96 7.46
N THR A 120 -7.60 68.98 8.34
CA THR A 120 -8.86 68.82 9.09
C THR A 120 -9.17 69.99 10.04
N GLN A 121 -8.23 70.92 10.26
CA GLN A 121 -8.49 72.13 11.04
C GLN A 121 -9.37 73.14 10.29
N TYR A 122 -9.30 73.20 8.96
CA TYR A 122 -10.03 74.18 8.15
C TYR A 122 -10.85 73.57 6.99
N LEU A 123 -10.64 72.28 6.67
CA LEU A 123 -11.43 71.52 5.70
C LEU A 123 -12.30 70.46 6.36
N ALA A 124 -13.45 70.20 5.74
CA ALA A 124 -14.32 69.07 6.02
C ALA A 124 -14.31 68.11 4.81
N TYR A 125 -14.40 66.80 5.07
CA TYR A 125 -14.16 65.76 4.06
C TYR A 125 -15.38 64.85 3.86
N SER A 126 -15.60 64.45 2.62
CA SER A 126 -16.61 63.45 2.26
C SER A 126 -16.18 62.06 2.69
N THR A 127 -17.11 61.11 2.61
CA THR A 127 -16.76 59.69 2.60
C THR A 127 -15.72 59.43 1.49
N PRO A 128 -14.63 58.69 1.79
CA PRO A 128 -13.65 58.34 0.78
C PRO A 128 -14.27 57.50 -0.34
N HIS A 129 -14.07 57.93 -1.57
CA HIS A 129 -14.68 57.30 -2.76
C HIS A 129 -13.62 56.82 -3.77
N ILE A 130 -12.36 57.22 -3.59
CA ILE A 130 -11.20 56.75 -4.35
C ILE A 130 -10.16 56.24 -3.35
N VAL A 131 -9.91 54.93 -3.34
CA VAL A 131 -9.04 54.27 -2.35
C VAL A 131 -8.06 53.36 -3.07
N TYR A 132 -6.77 53.68 -2.99
CA TYR A 132 -5.69 52.91 -3.60
C TYR A 132 -4.48 52.82 -2.66
N PRO A 133 -3.72 51.72 -2.70
CA PRO A 133 -2.52 51.60 -1.87
C PRO A 133 -1.41 52.54 -2.37
N LEU A 134 -0.54 52.97 -1.44
CA LEU A 134 0.76 53.54 -1.78
C LEU A 134 1.75 52.40 -2.04
N VAL A 135 2.50 52.52 -3.14
CA VAL A 135 3.46 51.52 -3.59
C VAL A 135 4.83 52.15 -3.76
N ILE A 136 5.85 51.31 -3.61
CA ILE A 136 7.25 51.67 -3.87
C ILE A 136 7.54 51.28 -5.32
N VAL A 137 7.94 52.27 -6.12
CA VAL A 137 8.33 52.09 -7.52
C VAL A 137 9.84 52.20 -7.62
N THR A 138 10.46 51.21 -8.26
CA THR A 138 11.91 51.15 -8.51
C THR A 138 12.17 50.78 -9.97
N ARG A 139 13.43 50.79 -10.40
CA ARG A 139 13.80 50.20 -11.68
C ARG A 139 13.75 48.68 -11.62
N LYS A 140 13.55 48.02 -12.77
CA LYS A 140 13.36 46.56 -12.86
C LYS A 140 14.54 45.76 -12.31
N GLU A 141 15.74 46.28 -12.47
CA GLU A 141 17.00 45.69 -11.98
C GLU A 141 17.20 45.83 -10.46
N THR A 142 16.52 46.78 -9.81
CA THR A 142 16.61 47.00 -8.36
C THR A 142 15.82 45.91 -7.61
N ASN A 143 16.50 45.04 -6.86
CA ASN A 143 15.88 43.89 -6.17
C ASN A 143 16.00 43.95 -4.64
N ASP A 144 16.64 44.98 -4.12
CA ASP A 144 17.00 45.20 -2.73
C ASP A 144 16.09 46.21 -2.01
N ILE A 145 15.05 46.71 -2.70
CA ILE A 145 14.05 47.64 -2.17
C ILE A 145 12.66 47.11 -2.51
N GLY A 146 11.97 46.54 -1.52
CA GLY A 146 10.60 46.03 -1.60
C GLY A 146 9.69 46.50 -0.46
N ASN A 147 10.25 47.10 0.60
CA ASN A 147 9.48 47.67 1.71
C ASN A 147 10.08 49.00 2.22
N THR A 148 9.36 49.68 3.12
CA THR A 148 9.76 50.99 3.63
C THR A 148 11.03 50.98 4.49
N ASN A 149 11.40 49.86 5.10
CA ASN A 149 12.61 49.75 5.93
C ASN A 149 13.88 49.69 5.07
N GLU A 150 13.76 49.22 3.83
CA GLU A 150 14.86 49.11 2.87
C GLU A 150 15.17 50.44 2.16
N LEU A 151 14.47 51.54 2.53
CA LEU A 151 14.73 52.89 2.02
C LEU A 151 15.86 53.62 2.77
N ILE A 152 16.41 53.02 3.83
CA ILE A 152 17.50 53.61 4.62
C ILE A 152 18.74 53.80 3.75
N GLY A 153 19.20 55.05 3.65
CA GLY A 153 20.35 55.43 2.83
C GLY A 153 20.09 55.45 1.32
N ARG A 154 18.83 55.26 0.88
CA ARG A 154 18.43 55.32 -0.54
C ARG A 154 17.88 56.69 -0.91
N THR A 155 18.07 57.05 -2.18
CA THR A 155 17.54 58.29 -2.73
C THR A 155 16.07 58.12 -3.09
N LEU A 156 15.17 58.80 -2.38
CA LEU A 156 13.74 58.72 -2.59
C LEU A 156 13.23 59.99 -3.29
N ALA A 157 12.67 59.83 -4.49
CA ALA A 157 11.98 60.91 -5.17
C ALA A 157 10.63 61.18 -4.48
N ILE A 158 10.46 62.38 -3.93
CA ILE A 158 9.27 62.75 -3.15
C ILE A 158 8.88 64.21 -3.36
N LYS A 159 7.57 64.47 -3.39
CA LYS A 159 7.02 65.83 -3.38
C LYS A 159 6.83 66.31 -1.93
N PRO A 160 7.34 67.50 -1.55
CA PRO A 160 7.15 68.02 -0.20
C PRO A 160 5.69 68.40 0.08
N ASN A 161 5.28 68.40 1.35
CA ASN A 161 3.98 68.88 1.84
C ASN A 161 2.76 68.09 1.31
N VAL A 162 2.95 66.82 0.97
CA VAL A 162 1.87 65.88 0.63
C VAL A 162 1.68 64.85 1.74
N LYS A 163 0.56 64.12 1.73
CA LYS A 163 0.28 63.12 2.79
C LYS A 163 1.37 62.05 2.89
N THR A 164 1.96 61.64 1.77
CA THR A 164 3.08 60.69 1.74
C THR A 164 4.29 61.18 2.56
N ASP A 165 4.63 62.47 2.45
CA ASP A 165 5.71 63.11 3.21
C ASP A 165 5.42 63.08 4.71
N THR A 166 4.20 63.43 5.10
CA THR A 166 3.75 63.33 6.51
C THR A 166 3.79 61.90 7.04
N LEU A 167 3.40 60.89 6.23
CA LEU A 167 3.40 59.49 6.63
C LEU A 167 4.82 58.95 6.85
N LEU A 168 5.77 59.34 6.00
CA LEU A 168 7.17 58.95 6.16
C LEU A 168 7.78 59.53 7.44
N ALA A 169 7.50 60.82 7.71
CA ALA A 169 7.94 61.48 8.94
C ALA A 169 7.33 60.83 10.20
N GLN A 170 6.03 60.50 10.18
CA GLN A 170 5.34 59.86 11.32
C GLN A 170 5.86 58.46 11.64
N ASN A 171 6.34 57.73 10.63
CA ASN A 171 6.84 56.37 10.79
C ASN A 171 8.37 56.30 10.97
N ASN A 172 9.05 57.45 11.16
CA ASN A 172 10.49 57.55 11.35
C ASN A 172 11.33 56.87 10.25
N ILE A 173 10.84 56.89 9.01
CA ILE A 173 11.55 56.27 7.88
C ILE A 173 12.66 57.22 7.43
N THR A 174 13.91 56.74 7.49
CA THR A 174 15.09 57.50 7.06
C THR A 174 15.37 57.24 5.58
N TYR A 175 15.61 58.29 4.80
CA TYR A 175 15.93 58.23 3.38
C TYR A 175 16.67 59.51 2.95
N ILE A 176 17.27 59.52 1.76
CA ILE A 176 17.88 60.71 1.16
C ILE A 176 16.84 61.36 0.24
N PRO A 177 16.33 62.57 0.55
CA PRO A 177 15.24 63.17 -0.21
C PRO A 177 15.71 63.72 -1.57
N TYR A 178 15.00 63.37 -2.64
CA TYR A 178 15.10 64.00 -3.96
C TYR A 178 13.78 64.72 -4.27
N HIS A 179 13.78 66.05 -4.16
CA HIS A 179 12.55 66.84 -4.21
C HIS A 179 12.05 67.01 -5.65
N VAL A 180 10.79 66.70 -5.89
CA VAL A 180 10.13 66.82 -7.20
C VAL A 180 8.82 67.60 -7.12
N SER A 181 8.34 68.10 -8.27
CA SER A 181 7.12 68.92 -8.34
C SER A 181 5.86 68.12 -8.68
N SER A 182 6.01 66.92 -9.27
CA SER A 182 4.90 66.05 -9.67
C SER A 182 5.24 64.56 -9.57
N PRO A 183 4.23 63.66 -9.45
CA PRO A 183 4.45 62.22 -9.51
C PRO A 183 5.14 61.75 -10.80
N MET A 184 4.89 62.46 -11.91
CA MET A 184 5.57 62.20 -13.18
C MET A 184 7.08 62.44 -13.10
N GLN A 185 7.50 63.57 -12.50
CA GLN A 185 8.91 63.85 -12.26
C GLN A 185 9.52 62.85 -11.28
N ALA A 186 8.76 62.37 -10.28
CA ALA A 186 9.23 61.34 -9.35
C ALA A 186 9.62 60.05 -10.11
N LEU A 187 8.72 59.58 -10.98
CA LEU A 187 8.94 58.36 -11.75
C LEU A 187 10.02 58.53 -12.82
N GLN A 188 10.11 59.70 -13.46
CA GLN A 188 11.20 60.03 -14.38
C GLN A 188 12.56 60.06 -13.67
N ALA A 189 12.63 60.57 -12.43
CA ALA A 189 13.85 60.56 -11.62
C ALA A 189 14.29 59.12 -11.29
N VAL A 190 13.35 58.23 -10.95
CA VAL A 190 13.65 56.81 -10.73
C VAL A 190 14.10 56.14 -12.03
N SER A 191 13.40 56.38 -13.13
CA SER A 191 13.69 55.80 -14.44
C SER A 191 15.08 56.20 -14.96
N SER A 192 15.47 57.45 -14.76
CA SER A 192 16.77 58.01 -15.19
C SER A 192 17.95 57.65 -14.27
N GLY A 193 17.69 57.07 -13.09
CA GLY A 193 18.75 56.79 -12.12
C GLY A 193 19.04 57.92 -11.14
N SER A 194 18.35 59.06 -11.24
CA SER A 194 18.53 60.20 -10.31
C SER A 194 17.97 59.91 -8.90
N ALA A 195 17.04 58.97 -8.79
CA ALA A 195 16.55 58.43 -7.53
C ALA A 195 16.52 56.90 -7.58
N ASP A 196 16.60 56.26 -6.42
CA ASP A 196 16.54 54.81 -6.27
C ASP A 196 15.10 54.29 -6.23
N ALA A 197 14.19 55.07 -5.62
CA ALA A 197 12.79 54.72 -5.48
C ALA A 197 11.88 55.96 -5.48
N ALA A 198 10.58 55.75 -5.71
CA ALA A 198 9.51 56.71 -5.47
C ALA A 198 8.37 56.02 -4.72
N ILE A 199 7.68 56.74 -3.83
CA ILE A 199 6.44 56.25 -3.19
C ILE A 199 5.26 56.99 -3.81
N GLU A 200 4.43 56.27 -4.53
CA GLU A 200 3.32 56.84 -5.28
C GLU A 200 2.03 56.04 -5.09
N ASN A 201 0.89 56.66 -5.40
CA ASN A 201 -0.38 55.96 -5.46
C ASN A 201 -0.36 54.96 -6.62
N LEU A 202 -0.74 53.70 -6.38
CA LEU A 202 -0.65 52.64 -7.40
C LEU A 202 -1.33 53.00 -8.73
N ALA A 203 -2.50 53.62 -8.70
CA ALA A 203 -3.20 53.99 -9.94
C ALA A 203 -2.48 55.12 -10.67
N ALA A 204 -1.95 56.11 -9.95
CA ALA A 204 -1.15 57.20 -10.53
C ALA A 204 0.16 56.66 -11.12
N ALA A 205 0.87 55.81 -10.37
CA ALA A 205 2.11 55.20 -10.82
C ALA A 205 1.90 54.36 -12.09
N SER A 206 0.91 53.48 -12.09
CA SER A 206 0.62 52.61 -13.24
C SER A 206 0.26 53.43 -14.48
N HIS A 207 -0.62 54.44 -14.32
CA HIS A 207 -1.02 55.30 -15.43
C HIS A 207 0.17 56.05 -16.03
N ILE A 208 1.02 56.65 -15.19
CA ILE A 208 2.18 57.42 -15.66
C ILE A 208 3.23 56.51 -16.30
N ILE A 209 3.50 55.33 -15.72
CA ILE A 209 4.44 54.35 -16.28
C ILE A 209 4.00 53.97 -17.70
N ASP A 210 2.70 53.70 -17.88
CA ASP A 210 2.12 53.33 -19.17
C ASP A 210 2.10 54.50 -20.16
N SER A 211 1.65 55.69 -19.73
CA SER A 211 1.49 56.85 -20.61
C SER A 211 2.82 57.46 -21.07
N GLU A 212 3.83 57.45 -20.20
CA GLU A 212 5.18 57.96 -20.48
C GLU A 212 6.12 56.89 -21.06
N GLY A 213 5.67 55.63 -21.16
CA GLY A 213 6.48 54.53 -21.69
C GLY A 213 7.70 54.19 -20.82
N LEU A 214 7.60 54.34 -19.49
CA LEU A 214 8.69 54.08 -18.53
C LEU A 214 8.84 52.57 -18.26
N THR A 215 9.09 51.81 -19.31
CA THR A 215 9.11 50.34 -19.32
C THR A 215 10.20 49.70 -18.45
N ASN A 216 11.18 50.49 -18.01
CA ASN A 216 12.24 50.07 -17.10
C ASN A 216 11.82 50.12 -15.62
N LEU A 217 10.63 50.63 -15.29
CA LEU A 217 10.12 50.67 -13.93
C LEU A 217 9.29 49.43 -13.57
N LYS A 218 9.23 49.13 -12.27
CA LYS A 218 8.33 48.14 -11.68
C LYS A 218 7.77 48.63 -10.35
N VAL A 219 6.60 48.13 -10.00
CA VAL A 219 6.10 48.20 -8.62
C VAL A 219 6.85 47.16 -7.80
N ALA A 220 7.75 47.60 -6.92
CA ALA A 220 8.64 46.73 -6.16
C ALA A 220 7.97 46.15 -4.90
N GLY A 221 7.01 46.88 -4.34
CA GLY A 221 6.23 46.43 -3.18
C GLY A 221 5.19 47.46 -2.75
N HIS A 222 4.44 47.12 -1.71
CA HIS A 222 3.48 48.02 -1.08
C HIS A 222 4.09 48.63 0.19
N THR A 223 3.68 49.85 0.51
CA THR A 223 4.02 50.44 1.81
C THR A 223 3.16 49.79 2.90
N ASN A 224 3.66 49.75 4.14
CA ASN A 224 2.88 49.31 5.31
C ASN A 224 1.88 50.37 5.79
N PHE A 225 1.67 51.43 5.02
CA PHE A 225 0.73 52.48 5.35
C PHE A 225 -0.70 52.05 5.04
N ALA A 226 -1.67 52.58 5.80
CA ALA A 226 -3.07 52.43 5.47
C ALA A 226 -3.35 52.96 4.04
N ASN A 227 -4.36 52.38 3.39
CA ASN A 227 -4.74 52.75 2.02
C ASN A 227 -4.84 54.27 1.84
N TYR A 228 -4.34 54.76 0.71
CA TYR A 228 -4.40 56.16 0.34
C TYR A 228 -5.80 56.52 -0.12
N SER A 229 -6.61 56.91 0.86
CA SER A 229 -7.98 57.38 0.66
C SER A 229 -8.01 58.84 0.21
N LEU A 230 -8.66 59.07 -0.92
CA LEU A 230 -8.97 60.36 -1.50
C LEU A 230 -10.47 60.65 -1.32
N SER A 231 -10.76 61.84 -0.80
CA SER A 231 -12.11 62.35 -0.54
C SER A 231 -12.31 63.67 -1.25
N ILE A 232 -13.57 64.06 -1.42
CA ILE A 232 -13.92 65.45 -1.71
C ILE A 232 -13.70 66.24 -0.42
N ALA A 233 -13.05 67.39 -0.49
CA ALA A 233 -12.89 68.29 0.64
C ALA A 233 -13.59 69.61 0.35
N VAL A 234 -14.32 70.13 1.32
CA VAL A 234 -14.95 71.45 1.26
C VAL A 234 -14.45 72.31 2.41
N ARG A 235 -14.65 73.61 2.30
CA ARG A 235 -14.42 74.55 3.40
C ARG A 235 -15.39 74.24 4.55
N LYS A 236 -14.94 74.36 5.80
CA LYS A 236 -15.72 73.93 7.00
C LYS A 236 -17.05 74.63 7.21
N ASP A 237 -17.22 75.83 6.69
CA ASP A 237 -18.48 76.57 6.75
C ASP A 237 -19.51 76.09 5.71
N LEU A 238 -19.13 75.15 4.84
CA LEU A 238 -19.98 74.54 3.80
C LEU A 238 -20.51 73.15 4.20
N ASP A 239 -20.85 72.95 5.48
CA ASP A 239 -21.32 71.65 6.00
C ASP A 239 -22.60 71.14 5.30
N LEU A 240 -23.50 72.04 4.91
CA LEU A 240 -24.71 71.70 4.16
C LEU A 240 -24.39 71.14 2.77
N LEU A 241 -23.38 71.71 2.09
CA LEU A 241 -22.88 71.20 0.82
C LEU A 241 -22.24 69.82 1.02
N LEU A 242 -21.43 69.64 2.06
CA LEU A 242 -20.80 68.36 2.35
C LEU A 242 -21.83 67.25 2.61
N SER A 243 -22.87 67.56 3.39
CA SER A 243 -23.97 66.63 3.66
C SER A 243 -24.67 66.22 2.36
N ALA A 244 -25.00 67.18 1.49
CA ALA A 244 -25.61 66.90 0.19
C ALA A 244 -24.70 66.05 -0.72
N ILE A 245 -23.39 66.34 -0.75
CA ILE A 245 -22.38 65.57 -1.49
C ILE A 245 -22.34 64.13 -0.99
N ASN A 246 -22.30 63.89 0.32
CA ASN A 246 -22.26 62.54 0.88
C ASN A 246 -23.52 61.74 0.54
N LYS A 247 -24.69 62.38 0.47
CA LYS A 247 -25.95 61.74 0.07
C LYS A 247 -25.97 61.37 -1.42
N SER A 248 -25.44 62.23 -2.29
CA SER A 248 -25.28 61.90 -3.72
C SER A 248 -24.23 60.80 -3.91
N LEU A 249 -23.08 60.87 -3.24
CA LEU A 249 -22.05 59.83 -3.26
C LEU A 249 -22.61 58.45 -2.84
N ALA A 250 -23.44 58.40 -1.79
CA ALA A 250 -24.06 57.16 -1.33
C ALA A 250 -25.07 56.56 -2.32
N LEU A 251 -25.56 57.36 -3.27
CA LEU A 251 -26.50 56.92 -4.30
C LEU A 251 -25.80 56.21 -5.47
N ILE A 252 -24.50 56.47 -5.66
CA ILE A 252 -23.73 55.93 -6.79
C ILE A 252 -23.64 54.40 -6.65
N PRO A 253 -24.19 53.62 -7.61
CA PRO A 253 -24.14 52.17 -7.53
C PRO A 253 -22.71 51.63 -7.59
N PRO A 254 -22.39 50.50 -6.91
CA PRO A 254 -21.08 49.86 -6.99
C PRO A 254 -20.62 49.55 -8.43
N LYS A 255 -21.57 49.27 -9.33
CA LYS A 255 -21.30 49.05 -10.76
C LYS A 255 -20.76 50.31 -11.45
N THR A 256 -21.33 51.48 -11.15
CA THR A 256 -20.87 52.76 -11.70
C THR A 256 -19.47 53.10 -11.18
N HIS A 257 -19.23 52.90 -9.87
CA HIS A 257 -17.90 53.02 -9.30
C HIS A 257 -16.87 52.14 -10.04
N GLN A 258 -17.23 50.90 -10.38
CA GLN A 258 -16.35 49.99 -11.12
C GLN A 258 -16.11 50.44 -12.57
N GLN A 259 -17.14 50.89 -13.28
CA GLN A 259 -17.02 51.36 -14.66
C GLN A 259 -16.09 52.57 -14.77
N MET A 260 -16.25 53.55 -13.88
CA MET A 260 -15.36 54.72 -13.83
C MET A 260 -13.91 54.32 -13.54
N ARG A 261 -13.69 53.38 -12.61
CA ARG A 261 -12.33 52.86 -12.35
C ARG A 261 -11.72 52.19 -13.58
N GLN A 262 -12.48 51.36 -14.30
CA GLN A 262 -11.99 50.65 -15.47
C GLN A 262 -11.67 51.59 -16.64
N GLN A 263 -12.43 52.67 -16.80
CA GLN A 263 -12.21 53.65 -17.85
C GLN A 263 -10.88 54.39 -17.69
N TRP A 264 -10.53 54.76 -16.45
CA TRP A 264 -9.35 55.57 -16.16
C TRP A 264 -8.11 54.78 -15.77
N ILE A 265 -8.28 53.53 -15.31
CA ILE A 265 -7.21 52.74 -14.73
C ILE A 265 -7.21 51.35 -15.38
N SER A 266 -6.38 51.20 -16.41
CA SER A 266 -6.00 49.90 -16.96
C SER A 266 -5.01 49.23 -16.01
N VAL A 267 -5.49 48.63 -14.92
CA VAL A 267 -4.57 47.90 -14.06
C VAL A 267 -4.09 46.64 -14.77
N ARG A 268 -2.91 46.69 -15.38
CA ARG A 268 -2.13 45.48 -15.66
C ARG A 268 -1.54 45.00 -14.35
N TYR A 269 -2.36 44.30 -13.55
CA TYR A 269 -1.85 43.57 -12.40
C TYR A 269 -0.99 42.41 -12.91
N GLU A 270 0.33 42.61 -13.03
CA GLU A 270 1.28 41.51 -13.07
C GLU A 270 1.62 41.07 -11.63
N TYR A 271 0.59 40.65 -10.87
CA TYR A 271 0.81 39.73 -9.76
C TYR A 271 0.38 38.35 -10.23
N GLY A 272 1.34 37.61 -10.76
CA GLY A 272 1.16 36.23 -11.17
C GLY A 272 2.47 35.51 -10.91
N ILE A 273 2.40 34.37 -10.23
CA ILE A 273 3.49 33.40 -10.23
C ILE A 273 3.92 33.24 -11.69
N LYS A 274 5.19 33.54 -12.01
CA LYS A 274 5.62 33.53 -13.42
C LYS A 274 5.26 32.18 -14.01
N THR A 275 4.73 32.16 -15.23
CA THR A 275 4.40 30.89 -15.91
C THR A 275 5.60 29.95 -15.95
N THR A 276 6.82 30.49 -16.02
CA THR A 276 8.08 29.76 -15.87
C THR A 276 8.24 29.09 -14.51
N ASP A 277 7.83 29.75 -13.42
CA ASP A 277 7.91 29.20 -12.07
C ASP A 277 6.85 28.11 -11.85
N ILE A 278 5.63 28.30 -12.37
CA ILE A 278 4.58 27.27 -12.38
C ILE A 278 5.06 26.03 -13.15
N VAL A 279 5.57 26.22 -14.37
CA VAL A 279 6.09 25.12 -15.20
C VAL A 279 7.28 24.44 -14.52
N ARG A 280 8.19 25.19 -13.89
CA ARG A 280 9.32 24.62 -13.15
C ARG A 280 8.85 23.74 -11.99
N TRP A 281 7.88 24.21 -11.20
CA TRP A 281 7.30 23.41 -10.12
C TRP A 281 6.54 22.18 -10.63
N ILE A 282 5.79 22.31 -11.73
CA ILE A 282 5.13 21.17 -12.38
C ILE A 282 6.16 20.13 -12.82
N VAL A 283 7.26 20.55 -13.46
CA VAL A 283 8.34 19.65 -13.90
C VAL A 283 8.99 18.95 -12.71
N ILE A 284 9.30 19.69 -11.63
CA ILE A 284 9.88 19.11 -10.41
C ILE A 284 8.93 18.08 -9.80
N ILE A 285 7.66 18.45 -9.59
CA ILE A 285 6.66 17.55 -9.00
C ILE A 285 6.46 16.32 -9.87
N THR A 286 6.32 16.50 -11.19
CA THR A 286 6.14 15.40 -12.14
C THR A 286 7.35 14.46 -12.13
N THR A 287 8.56 15.00 -12.11
CA THR A 287 9.80 14.20 -12.07
C THR A 287 9.88 13.40 -10.77
N VAL A 288 9.59 14.02 -9.62
CA VAL A 288 9.56 13.35 -8.33
C VAL A 288 8.48 12.25 -8.29
N SER A 289 7.28 12.52 -8.79
CA SER A 289 6.21 11.52 -8.89
C SER A 289 6.60 10.33 -9.77
N ILE A 290 7.24 10.57 -10.92
CA ILE A 290 7.73 9.49 -11.80
C ILE A 290 8.78 8.63 -11.09
N VAL A 291 9.73 9.25 -10.38
CA VAL A 291 10.75 8.52 -9.62
C VAL A 291 10.13 7.66 -8.52
N ILE A 292 9.17 8.19 -7.76
CA ILE A 292 8.46 7.45 -6.71
C ILE A 292 7.69 6.26 -7.31
N ILE A 293 7.00 6.47 -8.44
CA ILE A 293 6.28 5.39 -9.14
C ILE A 293 7.26 4.32 -9.63
N ALA A 294 8.39 4.72 -10.21
CA ALA A 294 9.42 3.78 -10.68
C ALA A 294 10.01 2.95 -9.54
N ILE A 295 10.33 3.57 -8.39
CA ILE A 295 10.81 2.87 -7.19
C ILE A 295 9.76 1.89 -6.68
N THR A 296 8.50 2.32 -6.62
CA THR A 296 7.38 1.48 -6.14
C THR A 296 7.18 0.27 -7.05
N LEU A 297 7.18 0.47 -8.37
CA LEU A 297 7.07 -0.61 -9.35
C LEU A 297 8.27 -1.56 -9.27
N TRP A 298 9.48 -1.02 -9.13
CA TRP A 298 10.70 -1.82 -8.97
C TRP A 298 10.65 -2.69 -7.71
N TRP A 299 10.28 -2.11 -6.56
CA TRP A 299 10.06 -2.86 -5.32
C TRP A 299 8.99 -3.92 -5.45
N ASN A 300 7.86 -3.60 -6.08
CA ASN A 300 6.77 -4.55 -6.23
C ASN A 300 7.17 -5.76 -7.12
N ARG A 301 7.89 -5.51 -8.22
CA ARG A 301 8.43 -6.59 -9.08
C ARG A 301 9.48 -7.43 -8.37
N ARG A 302 10.36 -6.80 -7.59
CA ARG A 302 11.36 -7.50 -6.78
C ARG A 302 10.69 -8.38 -5.73
N LEU A 303 9.69 -7.85 -5.02
CA LEU A 303 8.96 -8.56 -3.98
C LEU A 303 8.20 -9.76 -4.55
N ALA A 304 7.56 -9.60 -5.71
CA ALA A 304 6.87 -10.69 -6.40
C ALA A 304 7.84 -11.85 -6.74
N GLY A 305 9.04 -11.54 -7.24
CA GLY A 305 10.06 -12.56 -7.53
C GLY A 305 10.56 -13.28 -6.27
N GLU A 306 10.72 -12.55 -5.16
CA GLU A 306 11.17 -13.14 -3.89
C GLU A 306 10.10 -14.06 -3.27
N ILE A 307 8.82 -13.68 -3.37
CA ILE A 307 7.68 -14.52 -2.95
C ILE A 307 7.61 -15.81 -3.78
N GLU A 308 7.78 -15.71 -5.10
CA GLU A 308 7.78 -16.89 -5.98
C GLU A 308 8.92 -17.85 -5.64
N GLN A 309 10.12 -17.33 -5.37
CA GLN A 309 11.26 -18.15 -4.95
C GLN A 309 11.01 -18.84 -3.60
N ARG A 310 10.48 -18.11 -2.60
CA ARG A 310 10.16 -18.69 -1.29
C ARG A 310 9.10 -19.78 -1.38
N THR A 311 7.98 -19.49 -2.05
CA THR A 311 6.88 -20.45 -2.20
C THR A 311 7.29 -21.69 -2.98
N ALA A 312 8.15 -21.55 -3.99
CA ALA A 312 8.73 -22.69 -4.71
C ALA A 312 9.68 -23.52 -3.84
N ALA A 313 10.48 -22.89 -2.99
CA ALA A 313 11.38 -23.59 -2.05
C ALA A 313 10.58 -24.34 -0.97
N GLU A 314 9.58 -23.70 -0.37
CA GLU A 314 8.68 -24.31 0.62
C GLU A 314 7.92 -25.50 0.00
N SER A 315 7.38 -25.34 -1.21
CA SER A 315 6.67 -26.42 -1.91
C SER A 315 7.59 -27.60 -2.22
N LYS A 316 8.86 -27.35 -2.56
CA LYS A 316 9.86 -28.40 -2.77
C LYS A 316 10.18 -29.12 -1.45
N LEU A 317 10.30 -28.40 -0.35
CA LEU A 317 10.55 -28.97 0.97
C LEU A 317 9.39 -29.87 1.42
N ILE A 318 8.15 -29.35 1.41
CA ILE A 318 6.95 -30.11 1.78
C ILE A 318 6.80 -31.36 0.91
N ARG A 319 7.07 -31.24 -0.40
CA ARG A 319 7.03 -32.39 -1.32
C ARG A 319 8.11 -33.42 -0.99
N SER A 320 9.31 -32.98 -0.62
CA SER A 320 10.40 -33.88 -0.19
C SER A 320 10.06 -34.58 1.12
N GLU A 321 9.56 -33.85 2.13
CA GLU A 321 9.16 -34.40 3.42
C GLU A 321 8.05 -35.44 3.28
N ARG A 322 6.95 -35.10 2.57
CA ARG A 322 5.87 -36.07 2.32
C ARG A 322 6.37 -37.30 1.59
N ARG A 323 7.28 -37.13 0.62
CA ARG A 323 7.88 -38.25 -0.10
C ARG A 323 8.68 -39.15 0.83
N LEU A 324 9.48 -38.59 1.74
CA LEU A 324 10.23 -39.38 2.71
C LEU A 324 9.31 -40.14 3.67
N VAL A 325 8.26 -39.50 4.19
CA VAL A 325 7.26 -40.15 5.06
C VAL A 325 6.58 -41.31 4.34
N THR A 326 6.12 -41.11 3.08
CA THR A 326 5.49 -42.17 2.30
C THR A 326 6.46 -43.31 1.95
N LEU A 327 7.72 -43.00 1.68
CA LEU A 327 8.73 -44.04 1.43
C LEU A 327 8.99 -44.88 2.68
N ILE A 328 9.08 -44.23 3.85
CA ILE A 328 9.28 -44.93 5.13
C ILE A 328 8.05 -45.77 5.49
N SER A 329 6.83 -45.25 5.30
CA SER A 329 5.58 -45.97 5.65
C SER A 329 5.32 -47.20 4.79
N ASN A 330 5.91 -47.28 3.59
CA ASN A 330 5.77 -48.43 2.69
C ASN A 330 6.78 -49.54 2.99
N LEU A 331 7.76 -49.34 3.89
CA LEU A 331 8.68 -50.39 4.27
C LEU A 331 7.98 -51.38 5.22
N PRO A 332 8.09 -52.70 4.98
CA PRO A 332 7.46 -53.71 5.81
C PRO A 332 8.24 -53.92 7.12
N GLY A 333 8.36 -52.87 7.95
CA GLY A 333 9.16 -52.91 9.17
C GLY A 333 9.30 -51.53 9.79
N MET A 334 10.18 -51.40 10.78
CA MET A 334 10.43 -50.14 11.47
C MET A 334 11.80 -49.55 11.14
N VAL A 335 11.82 -48.27 10.77
CA VAL A 335 13.04 -47.46 10.69
C VAL A 335 13.26 -46.80 12.04
N TYR A 336 14.50 -46.82 12.52
CA TYR A 336 14.84 -46.26 13.82
C TYR A 336 16.12 -45.42 13.76
N ARG A 337 16.26 -44.53 14.75
CA ARG A 337 17.52 -43.89 15.11
C ARG A 337 17.72 -43.96 16.61
N CYS A 338 18.78 -44.59 17.08
CA CYS A 338 19.08 -44.72 18.51
C CYS A 338 20.52 -44.31 18.83
N LYS A 339 20.76 -44.07 20.12
CA LYS A 339 22.12 -43.90 20.64
C LYS A 339 22.74 -45.28 20.86
N ASN A 340 24.05 -45.38 20.58
CA ASN A 340 24.83 -46.58 20.90
C ASN A 340 25.15 -46.64 22.42
N GLU A 341 24.12 -46.85 23.25
CA GLU A 341 24.20 -46.96 24.71
C GLU A 341 23.54 -48.29 25.15
N PRO A 342 23.98 -48.92 26.27
CA PRO A 342 23.31 -50.10 26.81
C PRO A 342 21.82 -49.81 27.03
N GLY A 343 20.94 -50.55 26.37
CA GLY A 343 19.48 -50.28 26.35
C GLY A 343 18.93 -49.86 24.99
N TRP A 344 19.78 -49.39 24.06
CA TRP A 344 19.39 -48.93 22.73
C TRP A 344 18.34 -47.80 22.76
N SER A 345 18.67 -46.69 23.43
CA SER A 345 17.77 -45.55 23.61
C SER A 345 17.37 -44.92 22.27
N MET A 346 16.10 -45.12 21.88
CA MET A 346 15.54 -44.69 20.60
C MET A 346 15.19 -43.18 20.62
N SER A 347 15.65 -42.46 19.61
CA SER A 347 15.37 -41.02 19.38
C SER A 347 14.33 -40.76 18.29
N TYR A 348 14.23 -41.67 17.32
CA TYR A 348 13.21 -41.67 16.28
C TYR A 348 12.84 -43.11 15.96
N ILE A 349 11.54 -43.37 15.78
CA ILE A 349 11.02 -44.66 15.33
C ILE A 349 9.86 -44.37 14.37
N SER A 350 9.81 -45.06 13.23
CA SER A 350 8.68 -44.99 12.31
C SER A 350 7.46 -45.76 12.84
N GLU A 351 6.26 -45.43 12.33
CA GLU A 351 5.00 -46.10 12.69
C GLU A 351 5.01 -47.64 12.52
N GLY A 352 5.87 -48.19 11.67
CA GLY A 352 6.04 -49.64 11.51
C GLY A 352 6.48 -50.39 12.77
N CYS A 353 6.87 -49.68 13.83
CA CYS A 353 7.20 -50.24 15.15
C CYS A 353 6.07 -51.12 15.71
N LYS A 354 4.83 -50.65 15.62
CA LYS A 354 3.67 -51.37 16.14
C LYS A 354 3.51 -52.75 15.51
N THR A 355 3.77 -52.86 14.22
CA THR A 355 3.67 -54.13 13.49
C THR A 355 4.75 -55.11 13.95
N VAL A 356 5.97 -54.63 14.19
CA VAL A 356 7.13 -55.47 14.54
C VAL A 356 7.12 -55.85 16.03
N THR A 357 6.99 -54.88 16.93
CA THR A 357 7.16 -55.07 18.39
C THR A 357 5.84 -55.17 19.16
N GLY A 358 4.73 -54.69 18.59
CA GLY A 358 3.43 -54.59 19.28
C GLY A 358 3.29 -53.34 20.18
N TYR A 359 4.32 -52.50 20.27
CA TYR A 359 4.32 -51.27 21.07
C TYR A 359 4.15 -50.03 20.20
N GLU A 360 3.51 -49.00 20.74
CA GLU A 360 3.39 -47.70 20.08
C GLU A 360 4.71 -46.92 20.13
N VAL A 361 4.90 -46.01 19.18
CA VAL A 361 6.13 -45.21 19.04
C VAL A 361 6.47 -44.46 20.35
N ASP A 362 5.45 -43.88 20.99
CA ASP A 362 5.60 -43.10 22.23
C ASP A 362 5.96 -43.96 23.46
N GLU A 363 5.76 -45.29 23.41
CA GLU A 363 6.09 -46.20 24.51
C GLU A 363 7.59 -46.55 24.54
N ILE A 364 8.28 -46.47 23.39
CA ILE A 364 9.68 -46.88 23.22
C ILE A 364 10.62 -45.68 23.11
N ILE A 365 10.20 -44.56 22.50
CA ILE A 365 11.05 -43.36 22.39
C ILE A 365 11.45 -42.87 23.78
N GLY A 366 12.76 -42.70 23.99
CA GLY A 366 13.32 -42.23 25.26
C GLY A 366 13.18 -43.20 26.45
N GLY A 367 12.79 -44.46 26.20
CA GLY A 367 12.62 -45.46 27.28
C GLY A 367 11.42 -45.18 28.19
N ALA A 368 10.33 -44.61 27.65
CA ALA A 368 9.16 -44.20 28.44
C ALA A 368 8.46 -45.37 29.16
N VAL A 369 8.41 -46.55 28.53
CA VAL A 369 7.81 -47.77 29.09
C VAL A 369 8.77 -48.97 29.02
N ILE A 370 9.49 -49.11 27.92
CA ILE A 370 10.44 -50.21 27.70
C ILE A 370 11.60 -49.74 26.82
N GLU A 371 12.80 -50.24 27.10
CA GLU A 371 13.96 -50.05 26.23
C GLU A 371 14.03 -51.13 25.16
N TYR A 372 14.48 -50.79 23.95
CA TYR A 372 14.48 -51.77 22.85
C TYR A 372 15.39 -52.99 23.17
N GLY A 373 16.43 -52.80 23.97
CA GLY A 373 17.29 -53.91 24.44
C GLY A 373 16.57 -54.95 25.30
N ASP A 374 15.48 -54.57 25.96
CA ASP A 374 14.71 -55.51 26.78
C ASP A 374 13.83 -56.44 25.95
N LEU A 375 13.42 -55.99 24.75
CA LEU A 375 12.65 -56.79 23.80
C LEU A 375 13.50 -57.93 23.20
N ILE A 376 14.83 -57.80 23.16
CA ILE A 376 15.72 -58.81 22.61
C ILE A 376 15.74 -60.04 23.51
N TYR A 377 15.53 -61.22 22.91
CA TYR A 377 15.59 -62.50 23.60
C TYR A 377 16.92 -62.67 24.35
N GLN A 378 16.86 -63.12 25.61
CA GLN A 378 18.01 -63.12 26.53
C GLN A 378 19.25 -63.82 25.95
N GLY A 379 19.08 -64.90 25.18
CA GLY A 379 20.19 -65.63 24.55
C GLY A 379 20.84 -64.92 23.35
N ASP A 380 20.19 -63.91 22.77
CA ASP A 380 20.65 -63.22 21.56
C ASP A 380 21.23 -61.82 21.89
N ARG A 381 21.11 -61.32 23.14
CA ARG A 381 21.54 -59.98 23.55
C ARG A 381 23.05 -59.74 23.36
N ASP A 382 23.87 -60.68 23.82
CA ASP A 382 25.34 -60.57 23.71
C ASP A 382 25.78 -60.60 22.24
N TYR A 383 25.16 -61.48 21.43
CA TYR A 383 25.41 -61.58 20.00
C TYR A 383 25.08 -60.28 19.26
N VAL A 384 23.92 -59.66 19.54
CA VAL A 384 23.52 -58.39 18.93
C VAL A 384 24.49 -57.28 19.33
N TRP A 385 24.83 -57.18 20.62
CA TRP A 385 25.74 -56.16 21.12
C TRP A 385 27.13 -56.26 20.48
N ASP A 386 27.75 -57.44 20.51
CA ASP A 386 29.10 -57.66 19.99
C ASP A 386 29.19 -57.39 18.47
N THR A 387 28.17 -57.83 17.72
CA THR A 387 28.09 -57.62 16.26
C THR A 387 27.96 -56.14 15.91
N VAL A 388 27.12 -55.40 16.63
CA VAL A 388 26.95 -53.96 16.41
C VAL A 388 28.20 -53.18 16.84
N GLN A 389 28.83 -53.52 17.97
CA GLN A 389 30.06 -52.86 18.40
C GLN A 389 31.22 -53.10 17.43
N ALA A 390 31.36 -54.31 16.87
CA ALA A 390 32.35 -54.60 15.83
C ALA A 390 32.12 -53.72 14.59
N ALA A 391 30.88 -53.60 14.12
CA ALA A 391 30.54 -52.75 12.97
C ALA A 391 30.75 -51.25 13.25
N VAL A 392 30.49 -50.78 14.48
CA VAL A 392 30.75 -49.40 14.92
C VAL A 392 32.26 -49.10 14.95
N ALA A 393 33.08 -50.06 15.39
CA ALA A 393 34.53 -49.93 15.42
C ALA A 393 35.12 -49.83 14.01
N GLU A 394 34.59 -50.60 13.06
CA GLU A 394 35.03 -50.63 11.66
C GLU A 394 34.32 -49.59 10.77
N ASN A 395 33.35 -48.86 11.30
CA ASN A 395 32.51 -47.90 10.58
C ASN A 395 31.80 -48.51 9.36
N GLN A 396 31.31 -49.74 9.50
CA GLN A 396 30.59 -50.48 8.47
C GLN A 396 29.10 -50.62 8.80
N SER A 397 28.32 -51.06 7.81
CA SER A 397 26.93 -51.48 8.05
C SER A 397 26.91 -52.85 8.71
N PHE A 398 26.02 -53.03 9.68
CA PHE A 398 25.74 -54.34 10.29
C PHE A 398 24.46 -54.94 9.72
N GLU A 399 24.43 -56.27 9.67
CA GLU A 399 23.27 -57.06 9.29
C GLU A 399 23.19 -58.25 10.25
N LEU A 400 22.06 -58.41 10.93
CA LEU A 400 21.87 -59.49 11.90
C LEU A 400 20.42 -59.97 11.95
N GLU A 401 20.27 -61.26 12.25
CA GLU A 401 19.00 -61.90 12.53
C GLU A 401 18.96 -62.34 13.98
N TYR A 402 17.90 -61.98 14.71
CA TYR A 402 17.76 -62.31 16.13
C TYR A 402 16.29 -62.41 16.52
N ARG A 403 16.04 -62.90 17.72
CA ARG A 403 14.68 -63.03 18.25
C ARG A 403 14.33 -61.87 19.17
N ILE A 404 13.12 -61.34 19.00
CA ILE A 404 12.49 -60.42 19.94
C ILE A 404 11.25 -61.05 20.57
N ILE A 405 10.90 -60.57 21.75
CA ILE A 405 9.66 -60.88 22.44
C ILE A 405 8.74 -59.67 22.29
N ASN A 406 7.60 -59.86 21.62
CA ASN A 406 6.63 -58.78 21.43
C ASN A 406 5.84 -58.48 22.73
N LYS A 407 5.00 -57.44 22.72
CA LYS A 407 4.11 -57.07 23.84
C LYS A 407 3.21 -58.21 24.34
N GLU A 408 2.88 -59.14 23.45
CA GLU A 408 2.00 -60.29 23.72
C GLU A 408 2.78 -61.51 24.25
N GLY A 409 4.12 -61.43 24.37
CA GLY A 409 4.98 -62.50 24.84
C GLY A 409 5.39 -63.53 23.77
N GLU A 410 5.04 -63.30 22.52
CA GLU A 410 5.39 -64.17 21.39
C GLU A 410 6.83 -63.90 20.92
N THR A 411 7.53 -64.97 20.54
CA THR A 411 8.87 -64.87 19.95
C THR A 411 8.78 -64.62 18.45
N ARG A 412 9.34 -63.51 17.99
CA ARG A 412 9.42 -63.14 16.57
C ARG A 412 10.86 -63.08 16.12
N TRP A 413 11.12 -63.56 14.90
CA TRP A 413 12.41 -63.38 14.25
C TRP A 413 12.43 -62.04 13.55
N VAL A 414 13.45 -61.24 13.83
CA VAL A 414 13.67 -59.97 13.15
C VAL A 414 14.99 -60.00 12.40
N TRP A 415 14.98 -59.36 11.23
CA TRP A 415 16.18 -59.03 10.48
C TRP A 415 16.41 -57.54 10.60
N GLU A 416 17.62 -57.17 10.99
CA GLU A 416 18.02 -55.79 11.18
C GLU A 416 19.21 -55.47 10.31
N ARG A 417 19.11 -54.32 9.63
CA ARG A 417 20.23 -53.74 8.93
C ARG A 417 20.37 -52.27 9.31
N GLY A 418 21.56 -51.91 9.77
CA GLY A 418 21.85 -50.55 10.22
C GLY A 418 23.25 -50.10 9.88
N ARG A 419 23.49 -48.81 10.09
CA ARG A 419 24.80 -48.18 9.96
C ARG A 419 25.02 -47.23 11.13
N CYS A 420 26.28 -46.98 11.44
CA CYS A 420 26.65 -45.95 12.39
C CYS A 420 26.89 -44.61 11.70
N GLU A 421 26.43 -43.52 12.32
CA GLU A 421 26.69 -42.15 11.90
C GLU A 421 27.29 -41.37 13.08
N ARG A 422 28.47 -40.76 12.87
CA ARG A 422 29.14 -39.96 13.90
C ARG A 422 28.84 -38.49 13.69
N GLU A 423 28.28 -37.86 14.72
CA GLU A 423 28.00 -36.43 14.69
C GLU A 423 29.27 -35.63 15.02
N SER A 424 29.68 -34.73 14.13
CA SER A 424 30.96 -34.01 14.22
C SER A 424 31.10 -33.07 15.43
N VAL A 425 30.02 -32.77 16.15
CA VAL A 425 30.00 -31.75 17.21
C VAL A 425 30.21 -32.33 18.61
N ASP A 426 29.81 -33.59 18.86
CA ASP A 426 29.74 -34.14 20.23
C ASP A 426 30.34 -35.55 20.39
N ASN A 427 30.98 -36.07 19.32
CA ASN A 427 31.56 -37.43 19.24
C ASN A 427 30.60 -38.57 19.65
N LYS A 428 29.29 -38.31 19.62
CA LYS A 428 28.23 -39.29 19.89
C LYS A 428 27.99 -40.13 18.65
N VAL A 429 27.89 -41.45 18.86
CA VAL A 429 27.60 -42.43 17.82
C VAL A 429 26.10 -42.67 17.77
N TRP A 430 25.49 -42.31 16.65
CA TRP A 430 24.10 -42.63 16.34
C TRP A 430 24.05 -43.90 15.49
N LEU A 431 23.06 -44.73 15.73
CA LEU A 431 22.75 -45.90 14.92
C LEU A 431 21.45 -45.63 14.19
N GLU A 432 21.46 -45.78 12.87
CA GLU A 432 20.30 -45.65 12.02
C GLU A 432 20.11 -46.94 11.24
N GLY A 433 18.90 -47.49 11.29
CA GLY A 433 18.64 -48.80 10.70
C GLY A 433 17.19 -49.10 10.44
N PHE A 434 16.96 -50.27 9.88
CA PHE A 434 15.67 -50.82 9.54
C PHE A 434 15.55 -52.24 10.10
N ILE A 435 14.43 -52.53 10.76
CA ILE A 435 14.13 -53.82 11.39
C ILE A 435 12.82 -54.33 10.81
N THR A 436 12.83 -55.53 10.25
CA THR A 436 11.63 -56.21 9.71
C THR A 436 11.39 -57.52 10.43
N ASP A 437 10.13 -57.88 10.60
CA ASP A 437 9.74 -59.22 11.03
C ASP A 437 9.95 -60.20 9.86
N ILE A 438 10.67 -61.29 10.11
CA ILE A 438 10.95 -62.38 9.16
C ILE A 438 10.43 -63.73 9.67
N THR A 439 9.53 -63.74 10.66
CA THR A 439 8.98 -64.96 11.27
C THR A 439 8.26 -65.83 10.25
N GLU A 440 7.35 -65.24 9.48
CA GLU A 440 6.62 -65.95 8.41
C GLU A 440 7.58 -66.42 7.31
N GLN A 441 8.55 -65.57 6.94
CA GLN A 441 9.56 -65.92 5.93
C GLN A 441 10.40 -67.12 6.37
N LYS A 442 10.85 -67.17 7.63
CA LYS A 442 11.57 -68.32 8.18
C LYS A 442 10.70 -69.58 8.21
N ALA A 443 9.43 -69.47 8.61
CA ALA A 443 8.50 -70.60 8.61
C ALA A 443 8.27 -71.14 7.19
N ASN A 444 8.11 -70.26 6.20
CA ASN A 444 7.93 -70.63 4.80
C ASN A 444 9.19 -71.27 4.21
N ILE A 445 10.38 -70.78 4.54
CA ILE A 445 11.66 -71.39 4.12
C ILE A 445 11.77 -72.82 4.69
N ILE A 446 11.47 -73.02 5.97
CA ILE A 446 11.49 -74.34 6.60
C ILE A 446 10.48 -75.27 5.92
N LYS A 447 9.24 -74.79 5.69
CA LYS A 447 8.19 -75.57 5.02
C LYS A 447 8.58 -75.94 3.59
N LEU A 448 9.16 -75.01 2.83
CA LEU A 448 9.61 -75.25 1.46
C LEU A 448 10.76 -76.27 1.43
N GLN A 449 11.74 -76.14 2.31
CA GLN A 449 12.83 -77.12 2.42
C GLN A 449 12.29 -78.53 2.74
N GLN A 450 11.28 -78.63 3.59
CA GLN A 450 10.62 -79.89 3.90
C GLN A 450 9.84 -80.45 2.69
N SER A 451 9.11 -79.60 1.96
CA SER A 451 8.38 -79.98 0.74
C SER A 451 9.31 -80.45 -0.37
N GLN A 452 10.39 -79.71 -0.66
CA GLN A 452 11.40 -80.11 -1.65
C GLN A 452 12.05 -81.45 -1.31
N LYS A 453 12.32 -81.69 -0.01
CA LYS A 453 12.84 -82.97 0.45
C LYS A 453 11.82 -84.10 0.20
N MET A 454 10.52 -83.83 0.41
CA MET A 454 9.45 -84.81 0.17
C MET A 454 9.25 -85.09 -1.33
N GLU A 455 9.28 -84.07 -2.18
CA GLU A 455 9.18 -84.20 -3.64
C GLU A 455 10.34 -85.03 -4.22
N ALA A 456 11.57 -84.78 -3.76
CA ALA A 456 12.74 -85.55 -4.17
C ALA A 456 12.64 -87.03 -3.76
N ILE A 457 12.17 -87.30 -2.53
CA ILE A 457 11.90 -88.67 -2.07
C ILE A 457 10.81 -89.31 -2.93
N GLY A 458 9.75 -88.58 -3.27
CA GLY A 458 8.63 -89.13 -4.02
C GLY A 458 8.92 -89.43 -5.48
N THR A 459 9.70 -88.58 -6.15
CA THR A 459 10.15 -88.83 -7.53
C THR A 459 11.04 -90.08 -7.62
N LEU A 460 11.97 -90.23 -6.66
CA LEU A 460 12.82 -91.42 -6.56
C LEU A 460 11.99 -92.67 -6.27
N ALA A 461 11.07 -92.60 -5.31
CA ALA A 461 10.19 -93.72 -4.97
C ALA A 461 9.32 -94.15 -6.16
N GLY A 462 8.77 -93.20 -6.93
CA GLY A 462 7.95 -93.47 -8.11
C GLY A 462 8.70 -94.17 -9.24
N GLY A 463 9.90 -93.68 -9.58
CA GLY A 463 10.75 -94.30 -10.61
C GLY A 463 11.20 -95.72 -10.21
N ILE A 464 11.70 -95.86 -8.98
CA ILE A 464 12.12 -97.15 -8.44
C ILE A 464 10.93 -98.14 -8.40
N ALA A 465 9.76 -97.69 -7.98
CA ALA A 465 8.57 -98.52 -7.91
C ALA A 465 8.08 -99.00 -9.28
N HIS A 466 8.13 -98.16 -10.31
CA HIS A 466 7.80 -98.54 -11.68
C HIS A 466 8.74 -99.66 -12.17
N ASP A 467 10.04 -99.52 -11.94
CA ASP A 467 11.03 -100.51 -12.38
C ASP A 467 10.89 -101.83 -11.61
N PHE A 468 10.64 -101.78 -10.30
CA PHE A 468 10.33 -102.97 -9.52
C PHE A 468 9.05 -103.66 -10.01
N ASN A 469 7.98 -102.90 -10.28
CA ASN A 469 6.75 -103.47 -10.81
C ASN A 469 7.00 -104.15 -12.17
N ASN A 470 7.80 -103.57 -13.05
CA ASN A 470 8.10 -104.19 -14.35
C ASN A 470 8.79 -105.56 -14.18
N ILE A 471 9.76 -105.64 -13.27
CA ILE A 471 10.44 -106.91 -12.95
C ILE A 471 9.47 -107.89 -12.29
N LEU A 472 8.67 -107.43 -11.33
CA LEU A 472 7.72 -108.27 -10.61
C LEU A 472 6.62 -108.81 -11.53
N HIS A 473 6.05 -108.00 -12.43
CA HIS A 473 5.06 -108.47 -13.41
C HIS A 473 5.65 -109.51 -14.37
N ALA A 474 6.91 -109.34 -14.79
CA ALA A 474 7.57 -110.35 -15.61
C ALA A 474 7.78 -111.66 -14.82
N ILE A 475 8.22 -111.58 -13.57
CA ILE A 475 8.37 -112.75 -12.68
C ILE A 475 7.02 -113.43 -12.46
N ILE A 476 5.97 -112.67 -12.16
CA ILE A 476 4.60 -113.18 -11.98
C ILE A 476 4.11 -113.83 -13.27
N GLY A 477 4.20 -113.16 -14.42
CA GLY A 477 3.70 -113.68 -15.69
C GLY A 477 4.41 -114.96 -16.13
N TYR A 478 5.74 -115.04 -16.00
CA TYR A 478 6.47 -116.28 -16.29
C TYR A 478 6.15 -117.38 -15.28
N ALA A 479 5.94 -117.04 -14.01
CA ALA A 479 5.55 -117.99 -13.00
C ALA A 479 4.12 -118.51 -13.25
N GLU A 480 3.16 -117.67 -13.64
CA GLU A 480 1.80 -118.08 -14.02
C GLU A 480 1.79 -119.01 -15.23
N ILE A 481 2.62 -118.73 -16.25
CA ILE A 481 2.78 -119.63 -17.42
C ILE A 481 3.38 -120.97 -16.99
N LEU A 482 4.42 -120.95 -16.13
CA LEU A 482 5.02 -122.15 -15.58
C LEU A 482 4.01 -122.96 -14.75
N GLU A 483 3.16 -122.30 -13.96
CA GLU A 483 2.10 -122.95 -13.19
C GLU A 483 1.11 -123.66 -14.11
N ASP A 484 0.67 -123.00 -15.18
CA ASP A 484 -0.28 -123.56 -16.16
C ASP A 484 0.33 -124.72 -16.96
N ASP A 485 1.60 -124.60 -17.39
CA ASP A 485 2.32 -125.68 -18.08
C ASP A 485 2.58 -126.90 -17.17
N LEU A 486 2.95 -126.67 -15.91
CA LEU A 486 3.19 -127.73 -14.92
C LEU A 486 1.90 -128.45 -14.52
N ALA A 487 0.76 -127.74 -14.49
CA ALA A 487 -0.56 -128.33 -14.27
C ALA A 487 -0.93 -129.34 -15.38
N HIS A 488 -0.40 -129.17 -16.60
CA HIS A 488 -0.66 -130.06 -17.74
C HIS A 488 0.37 -131.19 -17.91
N ASN A 489 1.57 -131.09 -17.32
CA ASN A 489 2.70 -132.00 -17.59
C ASN A 489 3.29 -132.72 -16.37
N SER A 490 2.53 -132.87 -15.28
CA SER A 490 2.88 -133.65 -14.07
C SER A 490 4.18 -133.19 -13.38
N GLY A 491 4.33 -131.87 -13.19
CA GLY A 491 5.30 -131.29 -12.26
C GLY A 491 4.61 -130.75 -10.99
N ASP A 492 5.37 -130.54 -9.91
CA ASP A 492 4.86 -130.05 -8.63
C ASP A 492 4.63 -128.52 -8.68
N PRO A 493 3.38 -128.02 -8.58
CA PRO A 493 3.06 -126.61 -8.79
C PRO A 493 3.24 -125.73 -7.53
N ASP A 494 3.57 -126.31 -6.36
CA ASP A 494 3.61 -125.57 -5.10
C ASP A 494 4.77 -124.54 -5.00
N ASP A 495 5.94 -124.84 -5.56
CA ASP A 495 7.08 -123.90 -5.58
C ASP A 495 6.79 -122.65 -6.45
N VAL A 496 6.06 -122.83 -7.55
CA VAL A 496 5.68 -121.73 -8.45
C VAL A 496 4.62 -120.83 -7.83
N LYS A 497 3.67 -121.41 -7.08
CA LYS A 497 2.70 -120.65 -6.27
C LYS A 497 3.39 -119.79 -5.21
N GLU A 498 4.45 -120.27 -4.57
CA GLU A 498 5.18 -119.47 -3.57
C GLU A 498 5.97 -118.31 -4.22
N ILE A 499 6.47 -118.49 -5.45
CA ILE A 499 7.09 -117.40 -6.25
C ILE A 499 6.05 -116.32 -6.59
N ILE A 500 4.88 -116.72 -7.11
CA ILE A 500 3.78 -115.80 -7.41
C ILE A 500 3.32 -115.07 -6.13
N GLY A 501 3.14 -115.82 -5.03
CA GLY A 501 2.77 -115.28 -3.73
C GLY A 501 3.79 -114.27 -3.20
N SER A 502 5.08 -114.55 -3.30
CA SER A 502 6.17 -113.66 -2.89
C SER A 502 6.26 -112.41 -3.76
N ALA A 503 6.12 -112.54 -5.08
CA ALA A 503 6.14 -111.41 -6.01
C ALA A 503 4.92 -110.49 -5.83
N ASN A 504 3.74 -111.05 -5.55
CA ASN A 504 2.55 -110.28 -5.19
C ASN A 504 2.72 -109.53 -3.87
N ARG A 505 3.36 -110.15 -2.86
CA ARG A 505 3.71 -109.45 -1.60
C ARG A 505 4.68 -108.30 -1.84
N ALA A 506 5.71 -108.50 -2.68
CA ALA A 506 6.65 -107.44 -3.06
C ALA A 506 5.95 -106.28 -3.78
N THR A 507 5.02 -106.59 -4.70
CA THR A 507 4.21 -105.60 -5.42
C THR A 507 3.40 -104.75 -4.44
N LYS A 508 2.79 -105.38 -3.43
CA LYS A 508 2.04 -104.68 -2.39
C LYS A 508 2.92 -103.75 -1.55
N LEU A 509 4.17 -104.14 -1.26
CA LEU A 509 5.13 -103.32 -0.52
C LEU A 509 5.54 -102.08 -1.35
N VAL A 510 5.80 -102.28 -2.64
CA VAL A 510 6.12 -101.20 -3.59
C VAL A 510 4.95 -100.21 -3.70
N GLN A 511 3.70 -100.69 -3.73
CA GLN A 511 2.51 -99.84 -3.71
C GLN A 511 2.36 -99.04 -2.40
N GLN A 512 2.75 -99.60 -1.25
CA GLN A 512 2.74 -98.88 0.03
C GLN A 512 3.79 -97.75 0.09
N ILE A 513 4.98 -97.98 -0.47
CA ILE A 513 6.03 -96.94 -0.59
C ILE A 513 5.55 -95.80 -1.50
N LEU A 514 4.89 -96.13 -2.63
CA LEU A 514 4.24 -95.17 -3.52
C LEU A 514 3.15 -94.36 -2.81
N ALA A 515 2.33 -95.01 -1.98
CA ALA A 515 1.27 -94.33 -1.23
C ALA A 515 1.83 -93.37 -0.16
N PHE A 516 2.90 -93.77 0.54
CA PHE A 516 3.59 -92.92 1.51
C PHE A 516 4.24 -91.69 0.85
N SER A 517 4.85 -91.89 -0.33
CA SER A 517 5.44 -90.82 -1.12
C SER A 517 4.40 -89.87 -1.72
N ARG A 518 3.17 -90.32 -1.97
CA ARG A 518 2.09 -89.52 -2.59
C ARG A 518 1.23 -88.76 -1.58
N GLN A 519 1.50 -88.88 -0.29
CA GLN A 519 0.67 -88.24 0.73
C GLN A 519 1.03 -86.76 0.88
N ASP A 520 0.76 -85.97 -0.16
CA ASP A 520 0.55 -84.54 -0.07
C ASP A 520 -0.94 -84.24 -0.31
N GLU A 521 -1.55 -83.57 0.67
CA GLU A 521 -2.85 -82.90 0.65
C GLU A 521 -4.13 -83.78 0.63
N ARG A 522 -4.57 -84.24 1.81
CA ARG A 522 -6.01 -84.49 2.02
C ARG A 522 -6.75 -83.15 2.09
N THR A 523 -7.30 -82.71 0.96
CA THR A 523 -8.35 -81.69 0.94
C THR A 523 -9.62 -82.31 1.54
N LEU A 524 -10.01 -81.86 2.74
CA LEU A 524 -11.29 -82.22 3.34
C LEU A 524 -12.37 -81.33 2.72
N GLU A 525 -13.20 -81.90 1.85
CA GLU A 525 -14.38 -81.23 1.30
C GLU A 525 -15.62 -81.60 2.10
N PRO A 526 -16.55 -80.66 2.39
CA PRO A 526 -17.81 -80.96 3.06
C PRO A 526 -18.64 -81.92 2.19
N VAL A 527 -18.96 -83.09 2.73
CA VAL A 527 -19.80 -84.10 2.06
C VAL A 527 -21.23 -84.03 2.60
N ASP A 528 -22.22 -84.04 1.70
CA ASP A 528 -23.63 -84.13 2.06
C ASP A 528 -23.98 -85.58 2.49
N ILE A 529 -24.06 -85.77 3.80
CA ILE A 529 -24.36 -87.07 4.43
C ILE A 529 -25.72 -87.61 3.97
N VAL A 530 -26.68 -86.75 3.58
CA VAL A 530 -28.02 -87.17 3.16
C VAL A 530 -27.98 -87.93 1.84
N GLN A 531 -27.09 -87.54 0.92
CA GLN A 531 -26.94 -88.18 -0.38
C GLN A 531 -26.38 -89.62 -0.22
N ILE A 532 -25.36 -89.79 0.62
CA ILE A 532 -24.69 -91.09 0.83
C ILE A 532 -25.63 -92.11 1.48
N VAL A 533 -26.44 -91.70 2.46
CA VAL A 533 -27.41 -92.61 3.10
C VAL A 533 -28.49 -93.05 2.11
N ARG A 534 -28.88 -92.18 1.16
CA ARG A 534 -29.90 -92.50 0.15
C ARG A 534 -29.39 -93.51 -0.88
N ASP A 535 -28.12 -93.40 -1.29
CA ASP A 535 -27.48 -94.32 -2.23
C ASP A 535 -27.10 -95.68 -1.61
N SER A 536 -27.08 -95.79 -0.28
CA SER A 536 -26.75 -97.04 0.44
C SER A 536 -27.97 -97.94 0.71
N VAL A 537 -29.19 -97.47 0.42
CA VAL A 537 -30.46 -98.18 0.70
C VAL A 537 -31.24 -98.52 -0.59
N SER A 538 -30.65 -98.26 -1.76
CA SER A 538 -31.07 -98.77 -3.07
C SER A 538 -30.14 -99.87 -3.54
#